data_AF-A0A182UG70-F1
#
_entry.id   AF-A0A182UG70-F1
#
_cell.length_a   1.000
_cell.length_b   1.000
_cell.length_c   1.000
_cell.angle_alpha   90.00
_cell.angle_beta   90.00
_cell.angle_gamma   90.00
#
_symmetry.space_group_name_H-M   'P 1'
#
loop_
_entity.id
_entity.type
_entity.pdbx_description
1 polymer ?
#
loop_
_entity_poly.entity_id
_entity_poly.type
_entity_poly.pdbx_seq_one_letter_code
_entity_poly.pdbx_strand_id
1 'polypeptide(L)'
;MDGLRLKIMTVVTQKPHQPFELYLTTPQNTHLDSVHRYNYGLMGMLKEFYNFTFVNRRTKSWGYLRNGKFDGMIGALSRREVDLGGSPMFFRQERHRVVSYTTRTFVER
;
A
#
# COMPACT_ATOMS: atom_id res chain seq x y z
N MET A 1 23.45 7.72 -8.85
CA MET A 1 23.09 6.28 -8.83
C MET A 1 21.58 6.21 -8.76
N ASP A 2 20.93 5.84 -9.86
CA ASP A 2 19.48 5.69 -9.87
C ASP A 2 19.13 4.37 -9.20
N GLY A 3 18.82 4.42 -7.90
CA GLY A 3 18.40 3.25 -7.13
C GLY A 3 17.14 2.60 -7.69
N LEU A 4 16.85 1.37 -7.26
CA LEU A 4 15.68 0.59 -7.69
C LEU A 4 14.39 1.42 -7.50
N ARG A 5 13.53 1.46 -8.52
CA ARG A 5 12.25 2.18 -8.47
C ARG A 5 11.10 1.18 -8.38
N LEU A 6 10.44 1.13 -7.23
CA LEU A 6 9.34 0.20 -6.97
C LEU A 6 7.99 0.93 -7.05
N LYS A 7 7.05 0.40 -7.83
CA LYS A 7 5.67 0.85 -7.86
C LYS A 7 4.96 0.34 -6.60
N ILE A 8 4.46 1.26 -5.80
CA ILE A 8 3.74 0.93 -4.57
C ILE A 8 2.30 1.41 -4.68
N MET A 9 1.34 0.57 -4.32
CA MET A 9 -0.07 0.95 -4.30
C MET A 9 -0.57 1.08 -2.87
N THR A 10 -1.00 2.29 -2.49
CA THR A 10 -1.58 2.57 -1.18
C THR A 10 -3.09 2.78 -1.32
N VAL A 11 -3.85 2.10 -0.46
CA VAL A 11 -5.29 2.31 -0.31
C VAL A 11 -5.50 3.62 0.43
N VAL A 12 -6.15 4.58 -0.23
CA VAL A 12 -6.53 5.87 0.36
C VAL A 12 -7.93 6.23 -0.10
N THR A 13 -8.85 6.27 0.85
CA THR A 13 -10.27 6.54 0.59
C THR A 13 -10.49 8.01 0.22
N GLN A 14 -9.81 8.92 0.91
CA GLN A 14 -9.90 10.35 0.67
C GLN A 14 -9.22 10.75 -0.63
N LYS A 15 -9.77 11.74 -1.34
CA LYS A 15 -9.10 12.30 -2.52
C LYS A 15 -8.07 13.32 -2.00
N PRO A 16 -6.76 13.10 -2.23
CA PRO A 16 -5.76 14.09 -1.84
C PRO A 16 -5.97 15.39 -2.63
N HIS A 17 -5.94 16.52 -1.93
CA HIS A 17 -5.88 17.87 -2.54
C HIS A 17 -4.44 18.39 -2.66
N GLN A 18 -3.48 17.60 -2.15
CA GLN A 18 -2.04 17.85 -2.21
C GLN A 18 -1.35 16.68 -2.92
N PRO A 19 -0.06 16.80 -3.30
CA PRO A 19 0.71 15.68 -3.82
C PRO A 19 0.55 14.44 -2.94
N PHE A 20 0.39 13.28 -3.56
CA PHE A 20 -0.06 12.08 -2.86
C PHE A 20 0.90 11.65 -1.73
N GLU A 21 2.21 11.77 -1.97
CA GLU A 21 3.22 11.51 -0.94
C GLU A 21 3.07 12.44 0.26
N LEU A 22 2.89 13.75 0.01
CA LEU A 22 2.66 14.74 1.07
C LEU A 22 1.38 14.42 1.85
N TYR A 23 0.32 13.93 1.21
CA TYR A 23 -0.90 13.50 1.92
C TYR A 23 -0.63 12.36 2.91
N LEU A 24 0.26 11.42 2.55
CA LEU A 24 0.57 10.25 3.36
C LEU A 24 1.53 10.58 4.51
N THR A 25 2.43 11.54 4.32
CA THR A 25 3.50 11.84 5.29
C THR A 25 3.17 12.99 6.25
N THR A 26 2.30 13.91 5.86
CA THR A 26 2.08 15.13 6.65
C THR A 26 0.94 14.94 7.66
N PRO A 27 1.12 15.34 8.94
CA PRO A 27 0.15 15.10 10.01
C PRO A 27 -1.05 16.07 9.99
N GLN A 28 -1.78 16.16 8.87
CA GLN A 28 -3.07 16.86 8.79
C GLN A 28 -4.23 15.87 8.65
N ASN A 29 -5.32 16.11 9.39
CA ASN A 29 -6.50 15.24 9.40
C ASN A 29 -6.12 13.76 9.64
N THR A 30 -5.33 13.51 10.68
CA THR A 30 -4.70 12.21 10.98
C THR A 30 -5.69 11.09 11.27
N HIS A 31 -6.94 11.43 11.58
CA HIS A 31 -8.06 10.48 11.70
C HIS A 31 -8.45 9.86 10.35
N LEU A 32 -8.07 10.45 9.22
CA LEU A 32 -8.38 9.95 7.87
C LEU A 32 -7.27 9.03 7.36
N ASP A 33 -7.67 7.84 6.88
CA ASP A 33 -6.77 6.83 6.31
C ASP A 33 -5.59 6.47 7.26
N SER A 34 -5.81 6.58 8.57
CA SER A 34 -4.78 6.54 9.63
C SER A 34 -3.84 5.33 9.54
N VAL A 35 -4.42 4.13 9.44
CA VAL A 35 -3.66 2.87 9.32
C VAL A 35 -2.86 2.77 8.01
N HIS A 36 -3.34 3.39 6.93
CA HIS A 36 -2.63 3.43 5.64
C HIS A 36 -1.44 4.37 5.69
N ARG A 37 -1.61 5.53 6.33
CA ARG A 37 -0.52 6.48 6.56
C ARG A 37 0.56 5.91 7.48
N TYR A 38 0.13 5.25 8.57
CA TYR A 38 1.06 4.53 9.46
C TYR A 38 1.89 3.50 8.68
N ASN A 39 1.25 2.64 7.89
CA ASN A 39 1.98 1.63 7.11
C ASN A 39 2.87 2.26 6.03
N TYR A 40 2.46 3.36 5.40
CA TYR A 40 3.31 4.08 4.46
C TYR A 40 4.58 4.63 5.13
N GLY A 41 4.48 5.08 6.38
CA GLY A 41 5.65 5.42 7.20
C GLY A 41 6.61 4.24 7.40
N LEU A 42 6.09 3.04 7.71
CA LEU A 42 6.90 1.83 7.79
C LEU A 42 7.62 1.51 6.47
N MET A 43 6.91 1.64 5.35
CA MET A 43 7.48 1.46 4.01
C MET A 43 8.54 2.52 3.69
N GLY A 44 8.39 3.74 4.21
CA GLY A 44 9.39 4.80 4.14
C GLY A 44 10.71 4.42 4.82
N MET A 45 10.66 3.74 5.97
CA MET A 45 11.89 3.23 6.61
C MET A 45 12.57 2.17 5.74
N LEU A 46 11.82 1.27 5.09
CA LEU A 46 12.40 0.28 4.17
C LEU A 46 13.06 0.94 2.94
N LYS A 47 12.44 2.01 2.43
CA LYS A 47 12.99 2.83 1.34
C LYS A 47 14.38 3.35 1.69
N GLU A 48 14.54 3.85 2.91
CA GLU A 48 15.83 4.35 3.43
C GLU A 48 16.83 3.21 3.66
N PHE A 49 16.42 2.11 4.30
CA PHE A 49 17.31 0.99 4.60
C PHE A 49 17.88 0.30 3.36
N TYR A 50 17.07 0.14 2.31
CA TYR A 50 17.44 -0.62 1.12
C TYR A 50 17.74 0.27 -0.11
N ASN A 51 17.79 1.59 0.08
CA ASN A 51 18.13 2.57 -0.96
C ASN A 51 17.35 2.38 -2.29
N PHE A 52 16.05 2.16 -2.18
CA PHE A 52 15.13 2.19 -3.33
C PHE A 52 14.26 3.44 -3.27
N THR A 53 13.48 3.69 -4.33
CA THR A 53 12.50 4.78 -4.38
C THR A 53 11.12 4.25 -4.75
N PHE A 54 10.08 5.04 -4.44
CA PHE A 54 8.71 4.67 -4.75
C PHE A 54 8.14 5.43 -5.94
N VAL A 55 7.41 4.70 -6.79
CA VAL A 55 6.44 5.28 -7.73
C VAL A 55 5.05 5.05 -7.16
N ASN A 56 4.54 6.08 -6.48
CA ASN A 56 3.28 5.97 -5.76
C ASN A 56 2.07 5.83 -6.69
N ARG A 57 1.17 4.90 -6.32
CA ARG A 57 -0.14 4.66 -6.94
C ARG A 57 -1.21 4.63 -5.86
N ARG A 58 -2.39 5.13 -6.19
CA ARG A 58 -3.53 5.19 -5.28
C ARG A 58 -4.62 4.25 -5.77
N THR A 59 -5.27 3.58 -4.82
CA THR A 59 -6.57 2.93 -5.03
C THR A 59 -7.51 3.22 -3.87
N LYS A 60 -8.80 3.00 -4.07
CA LYS A 60 -9.83 3.05 -3.01
C LYS A 60 -10.23 1.67 -2.49
N SER A 61 -9.73 0.59 -3.10
CA SER A 61 -10.06 -0.79 -2.71
C SER A 61 -8.80 -1.56 -2.32
N TRP A 62 -8.89 -2.33 -1.24
CA TRP A 62 -7.87 -3.30 -0.85
C TRP A 62 -7.74 -4.44 -1.85
N GLY A 63 -8.85 -4.84 -2.47
CA GLY A 63 -8.92 -5.98 -3.35
C GLY A 63 -9.92 -7.01 -2.89
N TYR A 64 -11.14 -6.82 -3.35
CA TYR A 64 -12.26 -7.74 -3.18
C TYR A 64 -12.38 -8.62 -4.42
N LEU A 65 -12.67 -9.89 -4.20
CA LEU A 65 -12.90 -10.84 -5.29
C LEU A 65 -14.26 -10.56 -5.92
N ARG A 66 -14.27 -10.20 -7.20
CA ARG A 66 -15.48 -9.93 -7.99
C ARG A 66 -15.35 -10.65 -9.32
N ASN A 67 -16.32 -11.51 -9.62
CA ASN A 67 -16.35 -12.28 -10.88
C ASN A 67 -15.03 -13.01 -11.17
N GLY A 68 -14.45 -13.66 -10.14
CA GLY A 68 -13.20 -14.41 -10.25
C GLY A 68 -11.91 -13.59 -10.33
N LYS A 69 -11.98 -12.25 -10.25
CA LYS A 69 -10.81 -11.36 -10.27
C LYS A 69 -10.79 -10.45 -9.05
N PHE A 70 -9.61 -10.23 -8.48
CA PHE A 70 -9.43 -9.22 -7.45
C PHE A 70 -9.36 -7.82 -8.06
N ASP A 71 -10.06 -6.88 -7.44
CA ASP A 71 -9.92 -5.45 -7.75
C ASP A 71 -8.81 -4.80 -6.90
N GLY A 72 -8.70 -3.47 -6.94
CA GLY A 72 -7.90 -2.73 -5.95
C GLY A 72 -6.42 -3.11 -5.89
N MET A 73 -5.86 -3.00 -4.69
CA MET A 73 -4.44 -3.29 -4.42
C MET A 73 -4.06 -4.75 -4.70
N ILE A 74 -4.85 -5.73 -4.22
CA ILE A 74 -4.58 -7.15 -4.52
C ILE A 74 -4.68 -7.44 -6.01
N GLY A 75 -5.66 -6.87 -6.70
CA GLY A 75 -5.80 -7.00 -8.14
C GLY A 75 -4.57 -6.49 -8.89
N ALA A 76 -4.10 -5.30 -8.53
CA ALA A 76 -2.92 -4.71 -9.14
C ALA A 76 -1.65 -5.55 -8.88
N LEU A 77 -1.49 -6.08 -7.67
CA LEU A 77 -0.39 -6.99 -7.32
C LEU A 77 -0.48 -8.31 -8.11
N SER A 78 -1.65 -8.92 -8.17
CA SER A 78 -1.90 -10.18 -8.89
C SER A 78 -1.60 -10.04 -10.39
N ARG A 79 -1.85 -8.87 -10.97
CA ARG A 79 -1.55 -8.55 -12.38
C ARG A 79 -0.16 -7.96 -12.60
N ARG A 80 0.69 -7.87 -11.55
CA ARG A 80 2.04 -7.28 -11.59
C ARG A 80 2.08 -5.84 -12.11
N GLU A 81 1.01 -5.08 -11.89
CA GLU A 81 0.92 -3.65 -12.24
C GLU A 81 1.72 -2.79 -11.24
N VAL A 82 1.84 -3.30 -10.02
CA VAL A 82 2.63 -2.73 -8.92
C VAL A 82 3.46 -3.81 -8.26
N ASP A 83 4.58 -3.40 -7.65
CA ASP A 83 5.57 -4.28 -7.06
C ASP A 83 5.26 -4.56 -5.58
N LEU A 84 4.72 -3.56 -4.88
CA LEU A 84 4.45 -3.62 -3.43
C LEU A 84 3.06 -3.09 -3.06
N GLY A 85 2.45 -3.68 -2.04
CA GLY A 85 1.28 -3.14 -1.35
C GLY A 85 1.72 -2.16 -0.26
N GLY A 86 1.21 -0.92 -0.33
CA GLY A 86 1.55 0.16 0.60
C GLY A 86 0.61 0.30 1.79
N SER A 87 -0.46 -0.49 1.84
CA SER A 87 -1.45 -0.48 2.93
C SER A 87 -1.42 -1.78 3.74
N PRO A 88 -1.71 -1.72 5.05
CA PRO A 88 -1.82 -2.91 5.86
C PRO A 88 -3.05 -3.70 5.42
N MET A 89 -3.00 -5.02 5.65
CA MET A 89 -4.12 -5.88 5.28
C MET A 89 -4.22 -7.11 6.18
N PHE A 90 -5.44 -7.64 6.27
CA PHE A 90 -5.68 -8.92 6.93
C PHE A 90 -5.23 -10.08 6.05
N PHE A 91 -4.47 -11.00 6.63
CA PHE A 91 -4.13 -12.26 5.99
C PHE A 91 -5.40 -13.07 5.76
N ARG A 92 -5.69 -13.38 4.50
CA ARG A 92 -6.85 -14.18 4.10
C ARG A 92 -6.40 -15.26 3.14
N GLN A 93 -6.82 -16.49 3.40
CA GLN A 93 -6.43 -17.66 2.60
C GLN A 93 -6.74 -17.50 1.11
N GLU A 94 -7.86 -16.86 0.78
CA GLU A 94 -8.27 -16.57 -0.61
C GLU A 94 -7.24 -15.71 -1.39
N ARG A 95 -6.50 -14.85 -0.69
CA ARG A 95 -5.54 -13.91 -1.29
C ARG A 95 -4.13 -14.50 -1.38
N HIS A 96 -3.78 -15.46 -0.53
CA HIS A 96 -2.48 -16.15 -0.56
C HIS A 96 -2.19 -16.84 -1.90
N ARG A 97 -3.23 -17.16 -2.69
CA ARG A 97 -3.08 -17.74 -4.04
C ARG A 97 -2.51 -16.77 -5.06
N VAL A 98 -2.63 -15.46 -4.82
CA VAL A 98 -2.30 -14.41 -5.80
C VAL A 98 -1.28 -13.39 -5.29
N VAL A 99 -1.08 -13.30 -3.98
CA VAL A 99 -0.08 -12.43 -3.36
C VAL A 99 0.63 -13.14 -2.21
N SER A 100 1.87 -12.71 -1.95
CA SER A 100 2.62 -13.08 -0.75
C SER A 100 2.55 -11.96 0.29
N TYR A 101 2.60 -12.34 1.56
CA TYR A 101 2.61 -11.40 2.68
C TYR A 101 3.98 -11.35 3.34
N THR A 102 4.28 -10.22 3.95
CA THR A 102 5.39 -10.07 4.89
C THR A 102 4.94 -10.49 6.30
N THR A 103 5.54 -9.90 7.33
CA THR A 103 5.14 -10.13 8.73
C THR A 103 4.00 -9.21 9.16
N ARG A 104 3.44 -9.45 10.35
CA ARG A 104 2.43 -8.59 10.97
C ARG A 104 3.07 -7.26 11.39
N THR A 105 2.51 -6.15 10.91
CA THR A 105 2.99 -4.79 11.21
C THR A 105 2.10 -4.03 12.22
N PHE A 106 0.91 -4.56 12.50
CA PHE A 106 -0.05 -4.01 13.46
C PHE A 106 -0.79 -5.16 14.16
N VAL A 107 -1.02 -5.00 15.46
CA VAL A 107 -1.82 -5.91 16.29
C VAL A 107 -2.86 -5.06 16.99
N GLU A 108 -4.14 -5.31 16.69
CA GLU A 108 -5.26 -4.71 17.42
C GLU A 108 -5.29 -5.30 18.83
N ARG A 109 -5.44 -4.44 19.84
CA ARG A 109 -5.48 -4.84 21.26
C ARG A 109 -6.92 -5.08 21.69
#